data_AF-A0A924BDR4-F1
#
_entry.id   AF-A0A924BDR4-F1
#
_cell.length_a   1.000
_cell.length_b   1.000
_cell.length_c   1.000
_cell.angle_alpha   90.00
_cell.angle_beta   90.00
_cell.angle_gamma   90.00
#
_symmetry.space_group_name_H-M   'P 1'
#
loop_
_entity.id
_entity.type
_entity.pdbx_description
1 polymer ?
#
loop_
_entity_poly.entity_id
_entity_poly.type
_entity_poly.pdbx_seq_one_letter_code
_entity_poly.pdbx_strand_id
1 'polypeptide(L)'
;LLYWNSDSTNLPGPMYTWYLRNTYFENNLVKPGKCTVAGDKVDLSKIDIPVYVYGSREDHIVPIAGAYASTRHLPGKKRFVMGASGHIAGVINPPAKNKRSYWTNDKLPATADEWMKSAKEHPGSWWTDWAGWLKGHAGKLVAAPKGYGKGTKYKAIEPAPGRYVKAKA
;
A
#
# COMPACT_ATOMS: atom_id res chain seq x y z
N LEU A 1 -11.76 -5.57 -14.60
CA LEU A 1 -11.08 -6.41 -13.59
C LEU A 1 -10.36 -7.58 -14.26
N LEU A 2 -11.09 -8.43 -14.99
CA LEU A 2 -10.50 -9.60 -15.65
C LEU A 2 -9.42 -9.27 -16.68
N TYR A 3 -9.56 -8.19 -17.46
CA TYR A 3 -8.52 -7.77 -18.41
C TYR A 3 -7.16 -7.56 -17.74
N TRP A 4 -7.12 -6.75 -16.68
CA TRP A 4 -5.88 -6.50 -15.91
C TRP A 4 -5.32 -7.78 -15.28
N ASN A 5 -6.18 -8.66 -14.77
CA ASN A 5 -5.75 -9.91 -14.14
C ASN A 5 -5.17 -10.92 -15.14
N SER A 6 -5.61 -10.88 -16.39
CA SER A 6 -5.12 -11.75 -17.46
C SER A 6 -3.86 -11.21 -18.16
N ASP A 7 -3.47 -9.96 -17.89
CA ASP A 7 -2.27 -9.33 -18.45
C ASP A 7 -1.06 -9.61 -17.54
N SER A 8 -0.54 -10.84 -17.65
CA SER A 8 0.52 -11.36 -16.77
C SER A 8 1.88 -10.67 -16.97
N THR A 9 2.74 -10.78 -15.97
CA THR A 9 4.14 -10.33 -16.01
C THR A 9 5.09 -11.45 -15.61
N ASN A 10 6.23 -11.57 -16.28
CA ASN A 10 7.29 -12.49 -15.88
C ASN A 10 8.12 -11.93 -14.71
N LEU A 11 8.56 -12.80 -13.80
CA LEU A 11 9.47 -12.46 -12.70
C LEU A 11 10.82 -13.19 -12.88
N PRO A 12 11.97 -12.52 -12.68
CA PRO A 12 13.24 -13.21 -12.65
C PRO A 12 13.28 -14.29 -11.56
N GLY A 13 13.73 -15.50 -11.91
CA GLY A 13 13.76 -16.65 -11.00
C GLY A 13 14.37 -16.38 -9.62
N PRO A 14 15.54 -15.69 -9.51
CA PRO A 14 16.14 -15.36 -8.22
C PRO A 14 15.27 -14.44 -7.37
N MET A 15 14.64 -13.42 -7.97
CA MET A 15 13.76 -12.48 -7.26
C MET A 15 12.52 -13.20 -6.75
N TYR A 16 11.86 -14.00 -7.60
CA TYR A 16 10.67 -14.74 -7.23
C TYR A 16 10.94 -15.73 -6.10
N THR A 17 12.03 -16.50 -6.21
CA THR A 17 12.43 -17.48 -5.18
C THR A 17 12.76 -16.79 -3.86
N TRP A 18 13.47 -15.65 -3.91
CA TRP A 18 13.79 -14.86 -2.72
C TRP A 18 12.51 -14.34 -2.04
N TYR A 19 11.55 -13.84 -2.82
CA TYR A 19 10.28 -13.33 -2.32
C TYR A 19 9.48 -14.43 -1.61
N LEU A 20 9.25 -15.58 -2.26
CA LEU A 20 8.53 -16.70 -1.66
C LEU A 20 9.18 -17.21 -0.38
N ARG A 21 10.50 -17.41 -0.40
CA ARG A 21 11.21 -17.93 0.77
C ARG A 21 11.14 -16.95 1.95
N ASN A 22 11.45 -15.68 1.74
CA ASN A 22 11.61 -14.72 2.83
C ASN A 22 10.29 -14.11 3.31
N THR A 23 9.20 -14.25 2.56
CA THR A 23 7.88 -13.73 2.96
C THR A 23 6.91 -14.86 3.29
N TYR A 24 6.42 -15.58 2.28
CA TYR A 24 5.40 -16.61 2.46
C TYR A 24 5.87 -17.82 3.29
N PHE A 25 7.10 -18.29 3.09
CA PHE A 25 7.56 -19.52 3.73
C PHE A 25 8.18 -19.28 5.11
N GLU A 26 9.21 -18.43 5.19
CA GLU A 26 9.98 -18.25 6.42
C GLU A 26 9.55 -17.00 7.21
N ASN A 27 8.76 -16.10 6.63
CA ASN A 27 8.35 -14.82 7.23
C ASN A 27 9.53 -14.06 7.87
N ASN A 28 10.61 -13.90 7.11
CA ASN A 28 11.87 -13.31 7.59
C ASN A 28 11.84 -11.78 7.64
N LEU A 29 11.01 -11.10 6.84
CA LEU A 29 10.94 -9.63 6.82
C LEU A 29 10.54 -9.02 8.17
N VAL A 30 9.74 -9.73 8.98
CA VAL A 30 9.33 -9.26 10.31
C VAL A 30 10.37 -9.54 11.40
N LYS A 31 11.46 -10.25 11.07
CA LYS A 31 12.54 -10.62 12.00
C LYS A 31 13.74 -9.69 11.76
N PRO A 32 14.01 -8.72 12.66
CA PRO A 32 15.09 -7.76 12.48
C PRO A 32 16.43 -8.41 12.13
N GLY A 33 17.03 -7.94 11.04
CA GLY A 33 18.35 -8.36 10.55
C GLY A 33 18.42 -9.75 9.91
N LYS A 34 17.29 -10.44 9.73
CA LYS A 34 17.26 -11.78 9.12
C LYS A 34 17.43 -11.75 7.59
N CYS A 35 16.85 -10.74 6.94
CA CYS A 35 17.05 -10.51 5.51
C CYS A 35 18.18 -9.49 5.28
N THR A 36 18.97 -9.71 4.22
CA THR A 36 19.90 -8.71 3.68
C THR A 36 19.44 -8.30 2.28
N VAL A 37 19.33 -7.00 2.04
CA VAL A 37 18.92 -6.43 0.74
C VAL A 37 19.89 -5.30 0.40
N ALA A 38 20.48 -5.34 -0.80
CA ALA A 38 21.48 -4.36 -1.25
C ALA A 38 22.70 -4.20 -0.31
N GLY A 39 23.06 -5.24 0.45
CA GLY A 39 24.15 -5.21 1.43
C GLY A 39 23.71 -4.86 2.85
N ASP A 40 22.49 -4.35 3.03
CA ASP A 40 21.98 -3.90 4.34
C ASP A 40 21.07 -4.92 5.00
N LYS A 41 21.21 -5.07 6.31
CA LYS A 41 20.32 -5.88 7.15
C LYS A 41 18.97 -5.17 7.31
N VAL A 42 17.90 -5.83 6.87
CA VAL A 42 16.54 -5.30 6.93
C VAL A 42 16.00 -5.33 8.35
N ASP A 43 15.52 -4.18 8.82
CA ASP A 43 14.85 -4.04 10.11
C ASP A 43 13.75 -2.98 10.00
N LEU A 44 12.49 -3.43 10.00
CA LEU A 44 11.32 -2.55 9.84
C LEU A 44 11.18 -1.54 10.99
N SER A 45 11.76 -1.82 12.15
CA SER A 45 11.72 -0.93 13.32
C SER A 45 12.56 0.35 13.12
N LYS A 46 13.43 0.38 12.10
CA LYS A 46 14.28 1.54 11.77
C LYS A 46 13.62 2.56 10.84
N ILE A 47 12.42 2.28 10.34
CA ILE A 47 11.68 3.23 9.50
C ILE A 47 11.29 4.46 10.35
N ASP A 48 11.57 5.68 9.90
CA ASP A 48 11.39 6.89 10.71
C ASP A 48 10.34 7.86 10.14
N ILE A 49 9.50 7.38 9.22
CA ILE A 49 8.46 8.17 8.54
C ILE A 49 7.04 7.83 9.02
N PRO A 50 6.07 8.77 8.90
CA PRO A 50 4.66 8.47 9.13
C PRO A 50 4.14 7.39 8.17
N VAL A 51 3.33 6.46 8.68
CA VAL A 51 2.80 5.34 7.88
C VAL A 51 1.28 5.36 7.82
N TYR A 52 0.73 5.19 6.62
CA TYR A 52 -0.68 4.89 6.38
C TYR A 52 -0.80 3.45 5.86
N VAL A 53 -1.55 2.61 6.57
CA VAL A 53 -1.78 1.20 6.24
C VAL A 53 -3.25 1.03 5.87
N TYR A 54 -3.48 0.36 4.74
CA TYR A 54 -4.82 0.01 4.25
C TYR A 54 -4.96 -1.51 4.12
N GLY A 55 -6.13 -2.04 4.44
CA GLY A 55 -6.54 -3.40 4.07
C GLY A 55 -8.03 -3.45 3.72
N SER A 56 -8.46 -4.41 2.91
CA SER A 56 -9.90 -4.60 2.62
C SER A 56 -10.47 -5.74 3.48
N ARG A 57 -11.66 -5.53 4.06
CA ARG A 57 -12.26 -6.44 5.05
C ARG A 57 -12.51 -7.85 4.51
N GLU A 58 -12.91 -7.99 3.26
CA GLU A 58 -13.23 -9.28 2.61
C GLU A 58 -12.11 -9.74 1.67
N ASP A 59 -10.89 -9.24 1.87
CA ASP A 59 -9.73 -9.63 1.07
C ASP A 59 -9.23 -11.03 1.48
N HIS A 60 -9.31 -11.97 0.55
CA HIS A 60 -8.81 -13.34 0.72
C HIS A 60 -7.39 -13.54 0.16
N ILE A 61 -6.84 -12.55 -0.54
CA ILE A 61 -5.47 -12.55 -1.08
C ILE A 61 -4.50 -11.96 -0.06
N VAL A 62 -4.87 -10.82 0.54
CA VAL A 62 -4.16 -10.19 1.66
C VAL A 62 -5.12 -10.10 2.85
N PRO A 63 -5.21 -11.16 3.69
CA PRO A 63 -6.13 -11.19 4.81
C PRO A 63 -5.95 -9.99 5.74
N ILE A 64 -7.06 -9.45 6.24
CA ILE A 64 -7.07 -8.20 7.00
C ILE A 64 -6.19 -8.25 8.26
N ALA A 65 -6.12 -9.42 8.91
CA ALA A 65 -5.24 -9.63 10.06
C ALA A 65 -3.75 -9.49 9.68
N GLY A 66 -3.36 -9.96 8.48
CA GLY A 66 -2.01 -9.83 7.95
C GLY A 66 -1.64 -8.38 7.63
N ALA A 67 -2.55 -7.64 6.98
CA ALA A 67 -2.36 -6.21 6.74
C ALA A 67 -2.29 -5.41 8.06
N TYR A 68 -3.17 -5.72 9.02
CA TYR A 68 -3.18 -5.05 10.33
C TYR A 68 -1.92 -5.34 11.14
N ALA A 69 -1.35 -6.55 11.03
CA ALA A 69 -0.12 -6.92 11.74
C ALA A 69 1.07 -6.00 11.42
N SER A 70 1.08 -5.31 10.27
CA SER A 70 2.08 -4.27 9.97
C SER A 70 2.15 -3.19 11.05
N THR A 71 1.04 -2.90 11.74
CA THR A 71 0.99 -1.92 12.84
C THR A 71 1.87 -2.30 14.03
N ARG A 72 2.25 -3.58 14.15
CA ARG A 72 3.11 -4.13 15.21
C ARG A 72 4.59 -4.13 14.85
N HIS A 73 4.91 -4.05 13.55
CA HIS A 73 6.30 -4.12 13.05
C HIS A 73 6.83 -2.77 12.56
N LEU A 74 5.95 -1.80 12.31
CA LEU A 74 6.31 -0.45 11.91
C LEU A 74 6.32 0.48 13.14
N PRO A 75 7.34 1.33 13.32
CA PRO A 75 7.42 2.27 14.43
C PRO A 75 6.62 3.55 14.13
N GLY A 76 6.74 4.56 15.00
CA GLY A 76 6.23 5.91 14.73
C GLY A 76 4.71 6.06 14.63
N LYS A 77 4.28 7.22 14.10
CA LYS A 77 2.86 7.57 13.91
C LYS A 77 2.29 6.74 12.75
N LYS A 78 1.27 5.95 13.07
CA LYS A 78 0.61 5.04 12.14
C LYS A 78 -0.88 5.36 12.06
N ARG A 79 -1.45 5.16 10.88
CA ARG A 79 -2.90 5.15 10.66
C ARG A 79 -3.28 3.86 9.95
N PHE A 80 -4.23 3.11 10.51
CA PHE A 80 -4.81 1.96 9.83
C PHE A 80 -6.24 2.30 9.39
N VAL A 81 -6.57 1.93 8.16
CA VAL A 81 -7.91 2.08 7.58
C VAL A 81 -8.33 0.78 6.92
N MET A 82 -9.57 0.37 7.19
CA MET A 82 -10.15 -0.84 6.61
C MET A 82 -11.22 -0.46 5.59
N GLY A 83 -11.05 -0.83 4.32
CA GLY A 83 -12.09 -0.66 3.31
C GLY A 83 -13.05 -1.85 3.29
N ALA A 84 -14.31 -1.62 2.90
CA ALA A 84 -15.24 -2.71 2.64
C ALA A 84 -14.91 -3.47 1.34
N SER A 85 -15.47 -4.66 1.16
CA SER A 85 -15.29 -5.54 0.00
C SER A 85 -13.91 -6.23 -0.09
N GLY A 86 -13.70 -6.98 -1.17
CA GLY A 86 -12.51 -7.81 -1.40
C GLY A 86 -11.38 -7.09 -2.10
N HIS A 87 -10.30 -7.82 -2.39
CA HIS A 87 -9.00 -7.32 -2.85
C HIS A 87 -9.05 -6.11 -3.80
N ILE A 88 -9.61 -6.28 -5.01
CA ILE A 88 -9.65 -5.20 -6.00
C ILE A 88 -10.84 -4.25 -5.76
N ALA A 89 -11.99 -4.79 -5.39
CA ALA A 89 -13.24 -4.04 -5.27
C ALA A 89 -13.28 -3.10 -4.06
N GLY A 90 -12.46 -3.35 -3.04
CA GLY A 90 -12.26 -2.50 -1.88
C GLY A 90 -11.22 -1.41 -2.12
N VAL A 91 -10.03 -1.79 -2.61
CA VAL A 91 -8.94 -0.83 -2.83
C VAL A 91 -9.25 0.14 -3.99
N ILE A 92 -9.85 -0.35 -5.08
CA ILE A 92 -10.29 0.47 -6.22
C ILE A 92 -11.74 0.88 -6.03
N ASN A 93 -11.99 1.80 -5.10
CA ASN A 93 -13.31 2.37 -4.82
C ASN A 93 -13.32 3.88 -5.07
N PRO A 94 -13.63 4.37 -6.29
CA PRO A 94 -13.60 5.80 -6.58
C PRO A 94 -14.66 6.59 -5.80
N PRO A 95 -14.31 7.75 -5.20
CA PRO A 95 -15.22 8.53 -4.37
C PRO A 95 -16.44 9.04 -5.16
N ALA A 96 -16.28 9.36 -6.44
CA ALA A 96 -17.36 9.85 -7.30
C ALA A 96 -18.55 8.87 -7.42
N LYS A 97 -18.33 7.57 -7.18
CA LYS A 97 -19.40 6.55 -7.24
C LYS A 97 -20.18 6.42 -5.93
N ASN A 98 -19.68 7.01 -4.84
CA ASN A 98 -20.26 6.97 -3.49
C ASN A 98 -20.76 5.57 -3.06
N LYS A 99 -19.95 4.54 -3.30
CA LYS A 99 -20.27 3.14 -2.93
C LYS A 99 -19.49 2.72 -1.71
N ARG A 100 -20.06 1.74 -0.99
CA ARG A 100 -19.45 1.02 0.14
C ARG A 100 -19.19 1.94 1.35
N SER A 101 -18.30 1.50 2.21
CA SER A 101 -17.85 2.18 3.42
C SER A 101 -16.40 1.83 3.71
N TYR A 102 -15.85 2.51 4.70
CA TYR A 102 -14.56 2.19 5.31
C TYR A 102 -14.61 2.45 6.81
N TRP A 103 -13.71 1.83 7.56
CA TRP A 103 -13.60 1.97 9.00
C TRP A 103 -12.30 2.67 9.39
N THR A 104 -12.36 3.45 10.46
CA THR A 104 -11.19 4.12 11.06
C THR A 104 -11.23 3.99 12.57
N ASN A 105 -10.06 3.91 13.21
CA ASN A 105 -9.91 3.97 14.65
C ASN A 105 -8.53 4.54 14.96
N ASP A 106 -8.46 5.49 15.89
CA ASP A 106 -7.20 6.12 16.30
C ASP A 106 -6.39 5.23 17.24
N LYS A 107 -7.01 4.22 17.85
CA LYS A 107 -6.35 3.22 18.66
C LYS A 107 -5.88 2.06 17.79
N LEU A 108 -4.73 1.48 18.14
CA LEU A 108 -4.14 0.31 17.48
C LEU A 108 -3.90 -0.81 18.52
N PRO A 109 -4.98 -1.49 18.98
CA PRO A 109 -4.85 -2.64 19.88
C PRO A 109 -4.10 -3.81 19.20
N ALA A 110 -3.89 -4.91 19.92
CA ALA A 110 -3.03 -5.99 19.46
C ALA A 110 -3.57 -6.69 18.20
N THR A 111 -4.90 -6.79 18.06
CA THR A 111 -5.54 -7.54 16.97
C THR A 111 -6.48 -6.67 16.12
N ALA A 112 -6.70 -7.10 14.87
CA ALA A 112 -7.64 -6.45 13.96
C ALA A 112 -9.08 -6.53 14.48
N ASP A 113 -9.46 -7.63 15.13
CA ASP A 113 -10.80 -7.81 15.70
C ASP A 113 -11.06 -6.83 16.85
N GLU A 114 -10.08 -6.64 17.74
CA GLU A 114 -10.15 -5.62 18.79
C GLU A 114 -10.22 -4.21 18.21
N TRP A 115 -9.45 -3.94 17.17
CA TRP A 115 -9.47 -2.66 16.47
C TRP A 115 -10.87 -2.38 15.90
N MET A 116 -11.49 -3.40 15.29
CA MET A 116 -12.80 -3.31 14.66
C MET A 116 -13.93 -3.06 15.66
N LYS A 117 -13.87 -3.62 16.88
CA LYS A 117 -14.89 -3.43 17.94
C LYS A 117 -15.15 -1.97 18.30
N SER A 118 -14.15 -1.10 18.10
CA SER A 118 -14.25 0.34 18.39
C SER A 118 -14.03 1.22 17.16
N ALA A 119 -14.00 0.63 15.96
CA ALA A 119 -13.82 1.37 14.73
C ALA A 119 -15.11 2.06 14.31
N LYS A 120 -14.98 3.29 13.82
CA LYS A 120 -16.09 4.05 13.25
C LYS A 120 -16.20 3.76 11.77
N GLU A 121 -17.40 3.36 11.33
CA GLU A 121 -17.74 3.25 9.92
C GLU A 121 -18.02 4.63 9.31
N HIS A 122 -17.55 4.82 8.09
CA HIS A 122 -17.80 6.00 7.27
C HIS A 122 -18.31 5.57 5.90
N PRO A 123 -19.39 6.18 5.38
CA PRO A 123 -19.87 5.88 4.05
C PRO A 123 -18.88 6.35 2.96
N GLY A 124 -18.86 5.65 1.83
CA GLY A 124 -18.10 6.03 0.65
C GLY A 124 -16.68 5.47 0.59
N SER A 125 -15.79 6.21 -0.06
CA SER A 125 -14.43 5.76 -0.40
C SER A 125 -13.41 6.17 0.66
N TRP A 126 -12.53 5.23 1.03
CA TRP A 126 -11.36 5.50 1.87
C TRP A 126 -10.33 6.43 1.22
N TRP A 127 -10.39 6.68 -0.10
CA TRP A 127 -9.45 7.57 -0.79
C TRP A 127 -9.51 9.00 -0.24
N THR A 128 -10.67 9.46 0.23
CA THR A 128 -10.82 10.80 0.83
C THR A 128 -10.10 10.90 2.15
N ASP A 129 -10.11 9.84 2.96
CA ASP A 129 -9.36 9.73 4.22
C ASP A 129 -7.85 9.78 3.96
N TRP A 130 -7.37 8.94 3.03
CA TRP A 130 -5.96 8.91 2.65
C TRP A 130 -5.49 10.24 2.05
N ALA A 131 -6.27 10.85 1.15
CA ALA A 131 -5.94 12.15 0.56
C ALA A 131 -5.90 13.26 1.63
N GLY A 132 -6.82 13.22 2.61
CA GLY A 132 -6.83 14.12 3.76
C GLY A 132 -5.58 13.95 4.64
N TRP A 133 -5.19 12.70 4.93
CA TRP A 133 -3.96 12.39 5.65
C TRP A 133 -2.72 12.86 4.88
N LEU A 134 -2.64 12.58 3.59
CA LEU A 134 -1.50 12.92 2.73
C LEU A 134 -1.33 14.43 2.60
N LYS A 135 -2.42 15.21 2.57
CA LYS A 135 -2.39 16.68 2.55
C LYS A 135 -1.58 17.26 3.73
N GLY A 136 -1.61 16.61 4.90
CA GLY A 136 -0.81 17.02 6.06
C GLY A 136 0.70 16.80 5.89
N HIS A 137 1.12 15.99 4.91
CA HIS A 137 2.51 15.64 4.62
C HIS A 137 3.01 16.19 3.27
N ALA A 138 2.15 16.86 2.49
CA ALA A 138 2.43 17.28 1.11
C ALA A 138 3.09 18.67 0.97
N GLY A 139 3.36 19.35 2.08
CA GLY A 139 3.94 20.70 2.08
C GLY A 139 2.94 21.79 1.62
N LYS A 140 3.48 22.96 1.26
CA LYS A 140 2.69 24.10 0.79
C LYS A 140 2.25 23.89 -0.67
N LEU A 141 1.10 24.45 -1.02
CA LEU A 141 0.68 24.55 -2.42
C LEU A 141 1.64 25.44 -3.19
N VAL A 142 1.99 25.00 -4.41
CA VAL A 142 2.82 25.73 -5.36
C VAL A 142 2.13 25.75 -6.72
N ALA A 143 2.53 26.66 -7.60
CA ALA A 143 2.04 26.67 -8.98
C ALA A 143 2.42 25.34 -9.66
N ALA A 144 1.47 24.76 -10.39
CA ALA A 144 1.71 23.54 -11.15
C ALA A 144 2.85 23.76 -12.17
N PRO A 145 3.86 22.87 -12.22
CA PRO A 145 4.91 22.95 -13.24
C PRO A 145 4.33 22.93 -14.66
N LYS A 146 4.85 23.78 -15.54
CA LYS A 146 4.36 23.93 -16.92
C LYS A 146 4.84 22.82 -17.88
N GLY A 147 5.72 21.93 -17.42
CA GLY A 147 6.29 20.85 -18.23
C GLY A 147 6.77 19.69 -17.37
N TYR A 148 7.03 18.56 -18.02
CA TYR A 148 7.50 17.34 -17.38
C TYR A 148 9.02 17.31 -17.24
N GLY A 149 9.51 16.61 -16.21
CA GLY A 149 10.93 16.38 -15.98
C GLY A 149 11.64 17.50 -15.22
N LYS A 150 12.98 17.53 -15.30
CA LYS A 150 13.84 18.53 -14.63
C LYS A 150 14.88 19.07 -15.60
N GLY A 151 14.49 20.08 -16.38
CA GLY A 151 15.36 20.73 -17.36
C GLY A 151 16.02 19.73 -18.32
N THR A 152 17.33 19.82 -18.48
CA THR A 152 18.11 18.89 -19.32
C THR A 152 18.47 17.58 -18.63
N LYS A 153 18.39 17.51 -17.29
CA LYS A 153 18.79 16.34 -16.49
C LYS A 153 17.85 15.16 -16.69
N TYR A 154 16.54 15.44 -16.72
CA TYR A 154 15.50 14.43 -16.95
C TYR A 154 14.49 14.99 -17.95
N LYS A 155 14.62 14.60 -19.22
CA LYS A 155 13.70 15.01 -20.29
C LYS A 155 12.54 14.03 -20.40
N ALA A 156 11.39 14.51 -20.89
CA ALA A 156 10.31 13.61 -21.29
C ALA A 156 10.80 12.67 -22.41
N ILE A 157 10.53 11.37 -22.27
CA ILE A 157 11.02 10.33 -23.19
C ILE A 157 9.93 9.90 -24.17
N GLU A 158 8.75 9.60 -23.65
CA GLU A 158 7.57 9.20 -24.42
C GLU A 158 6.29 9.56 -23.63
N PRO A 159 5.12 9.70 -24.30
CA PRO A 159 3.86 9.88 -23.61
C PRO A 159 3.51 8.66 -22.72
N ALA A 160 2.89 8.91 -21.56
CA ALA A 160 2.26 7.87 -20.77
C ALA A 160 1.19 7.12 -21.61
N PRO A 161 0.99 5.80 -21.43
CA PRO A 161 1.48 5.00 -20.31
C PRO A 161 2.87 4.36 -20.57
N GLY A 162 3.55 4.77 -21.64
CA GLY A 162 4.85 4.24 -22.01
C GLY A 162 4.81 2.86 -22.68
N ARG A 163 5.98 2.35 -23.06
CA ARG A 163 6.12 1.10 -23.82
C ARG A 163 6.22 -0.15 -22.96
N TYR A 164 6.75 -0.07 -21.74
CA TYR A 164 6.96 -1.24 -20.87
C TYR A 164 5.65 -1.90 -20.44
N VAL A 165 4.62 -1.11 -20.13
CA VAL A 165 3.29 -1.65 -19.77
C VAL A 165 2.56 -2.31 -20.96
N LYS A 166 3.08 -2.16 -22.18
CA LYS A 166 2.52 -2.78 -23.40
C LYS A 166 3.24 -4.08 -23.78
N ALA A 167 4.28 -4.44 -23.02
CA ALA A 167 4.99 -5.70 -23.22
C ALA A 167 4.08 -6.87 -22.83
N LYS A 168 4.18 -7.98 -23.56
CA LYS A 168 3.47 -9.22 -23.24
C LYS A 168 4.44 -10.20 -22.57
N ALA A 169 3.93 -10.97 -21.62
CA ALA A 169 4.67 -12.06 -20.97
C ALA A 169 5.02 -13.18 -21.96
#